data_AF-P84148-F1
#
_entry.id   AF-P84148-F1
#
_cell.length_a   1.000
_cell.length_b   1.000
_cell.length_c   1.000
_cell.angle_alpha   90.00
_cell.angle_beta   90.00
_cell.angle_gamma   90.00
#
_symmetry.space_group_name_H-M   'P 1'
#
loop_
_entity.id
_entity.type
_entity.pdbx_description
1 polymer ?
#
loop_
_entity_poly.entity_id
_entity_poly.type
_entity_poly.pdbx_seq_one_letter_code
_entity_poly.pdbx_strand_id
1 'polypeptide(L)'
;MNQDPTQQLEPFLKRFLASLDLLYTQPTSQPFPNVESYATQLGSNLKRSSAIIVNGQPIIPSPQEDCKLQFQKKWLQTPLSSHQLTSYDGHLIPGTGTFVVHFSAKVRFDQSGRNRLGESADLFQENNSIVSKTNQRPIWGSWFGVDVNLVVDENVMQDGEIINSMDYRFTYVPNDSIIKV
;
A
#
# COMPACT_ATOMS: atom_id res chain seq x y z
N MET A 1 -29.25 -11.35 17.52
CA MET A 1 -28.91 -10.04 16.95
C MET A 1 -27.97 -10.31 15.78
N ASN A 2 -28.43 -10.11 14.55
CA ASN A 2 -27.55 -10.22 13.38
C ASN A 2 -26.60 -9.03 13.44
N GLN A 3 -25.35 -9.28 13.83
CA GLN A 3 -24.28 -8.29 13.71
C GLN A 3 -24.10 -8.01 12.23
N ASP A 4 -23.92 -6.74 11.89
CA ASP A 4 -23.61 -6.33 10.54
C ASP A 4 -22.26 -6.95 10.13
N PRO A 5 -22.22 -7.88 9.15
CA PRO A 5 -20.99 -8.55 8.75
C PRO A 5 -19.95 -7.56 8.20
N THR A 6 -20.38 -6.37 7.75
CA THR A 6 -19.50 -5.34 7.19
C THR A 6 -18.77 -4.51 8.24
N GLN A 7 -19.16 -4.60 9.53
CA GLN A 7 -18.54 -3.83 10.62
C GLN A 7 -17.03 -4.06 10.73
N GLN A 8 -16.55 -5.24 10.33
CA GLN A 8 -15.14 -5.62 10.38
C GLN A 8 -14.30 -5.05 9.23
N LEU A 9 -14.95 -4.48 8.20
CA LEU A 9 -14.25 -3.96 7.02
C LEU A 9 -13.46 -2.70 7.33
N GLU A 10 -14.01 -1.75 8.10
CA GLU A 10 -13.31 -0.48 8.38
C GLU A 10 -11.97 -0.68 9.10
N PRO A 11 -11.88 -1.45 10.20
CA PRO A 11 -10.59 -1.75 10.83
C PRO A 11 -9.63 -2.47 9.89
N PHE A 12 -10.13 -3.40 9.06
CA PHE A 12 -9.33 -4.08 8.06
C PHE A 12 -8.75 -3.10 7.02
N LEU A 13 -9.58 -2.23 6.44
CA LEU A 13 -9.15 -1.24 5.45
C LEU A 13 -8.11 -0.27 6.03
N LYS A 14 -8.31 0.19 7.27
CA LYS A 14 -7.33 1.04 7.97
C LYS A 14 -6.00 0.32 8.16
N ARG A 15 -6.00 -0.97 8.55
CA ARG A 15 -4.79 -1.79 8.66
C ARG A 15 -4.12 -2.02 7.30
N PHE A 16 -4.91 -2.30 6.27
CA PHE A 16 -4.41 -2.49 4.91
C PHE A 16 -3.72 -1.21 4.39
N LEU A 17 -4.35 -0.04 4.53
CA LEU A 17 -3.74 1.23 4.16
C LEU A 17 -2.48 1.52 4.98
N ALA A 18 -2.49 1.24 6.29
CA ALA A 18 -1.30 1.36 7.12
C ALA A 18 -0.14 0.45 6.65
N SER A 19 -0.44 -0.73 6.09
CA SER A 19 0.58 -1.61 5.50
C SER A 19 1.24 -0.99 4.26
N LEU A 20 0.52 -0.15 3.51
CA LEU A 20 1.07 0.58 2.36
C LEU A 20 1.91 1.79 2.79
N ASP A 21 1.67 2.32 3.99
CA ASP A 21 2.33 3.49 4.56
C ASP A 21 3.52 3.17 5.46
N LEU A 22 3.89 1.89 5.58
CA LEU A 22 5.01 1.47 6.42
C LEU A 22 6.28 2.24 6.06
N LEU A 23 6.90 2.85 7.08
CA LEU A 23 8.19 3.51 6.99
C LEU A 23 9.30 2.52 7.33
N TYR A 24 10.37 2.52 6.53
CA TYR A 24 11.58 1.77 6.87
C TYR A 24 12.42 2.56 7.88
N THR A 25 12.48 2.10 9.13
CA THR A 25 13.22 2.76 10.22
C THR A 25 14.40 1.92 10.69
N GLN A 26 15.64 2.37 10.46
CA GLN A 26 16.89 1.66 10.81
C GLN A 26 17.22 1.65 12.34
N PRO A 27 18.22 0.88 12.81
CA PRO A 27 18.13 -0.44 13.47
C PRO A 27 17.76 -0.41 14.97
N THR A 28 17.69 0.74 15.62
CA THR A 28 17.52 0.79 17.09
C THR A 28 16.07 0.57 17.55
N SER A 29 15.12 0.52 16.62
CA SER A 29 13.69 0.26 16.86
C SER A 29 13.04 -0.59 15.76
N GLN A 30 13.83 -1.29 14.94
CA GLN A 30 13.36 -2.03 13.76
C GLN A 30 12.37 -3.15 14.12
N PRO A 31 11.18 -3.17 13.51
CA PRO A 31 10.37 -4.39 13.43
C PRO A 31 10.85 -5.36 12.33
N PHE A 32 11.83 -4.97 11.48
CA PHE A 32 12.23 -5.74 10.28
C PHE A 32 13.75 -6.05 10.26
N PRO A 33 14.17 -7.32 10.08
CA PRO A 33 15.59 -7.68 10.05
C PRO A 33 16.38 -7.19 8.82
N ASN A 34 15.72 -6.96 7.68
CA ASN A 34 16.36 -6.53 6.42
C ASN A 34 15.35 -5.84 5.49
N VAL A 35 15.82 -5.30 4.35
CA VAL A 35 14.97 -4.59 3.38
C VAL A 35 13.92 -5.52 2.78
N GLU A 36 14.27 -6.78 2.54
CA GLU A 36 13.37 -7.80 2.00
C GLU A 36 12.20 -8.05 2.94
N SER A 37 12.47 -8.22 4.23
CA SER A 37 11.45 -8.42 5.26
C SER A 37 10.54 -7.20 5.39
N TYR A 38 11.07 -5.98 5.28
CA TYR A 38 10.25 -4.76 5.20
C TYR A 38 9.36 -4.77 3.96
N ALA A 39 9.92 -5.05 2.79
CA ALA A 39 9.19 -5.06 1.52
C ALA A 39 8.03 -6.07 1.53
N THR A 40 8.22 -7.24 2.17
CA THR A 40 7.16 -8.26 2.28
C THR A 40 5.95 -7.82 3.11
N GLN A 41 6.08 -6.75 3.91
CA GLN A 41 4.99 -6.22 4.74
C GLN A 41 4.11 -5.22 3.99
N LEU A 42 4.62 -4.64 2.89
CA LEU A 42 3.84 -3.75 2.04
C LEU A 42 2.69 -4.56 1.40
N GLY A 43 1.45 -4.20 1.72
CA GLY A 43 0.28 -4.93 1.23
C GLY A 43 0.28 -6.40 1.65
N SER A 44 0.71 -6.71 2.89
CA SER A 44 0.85 -8.08 3.39
C SER A 44 -0.42 -8.93 3.28
N ASN A 45 -1.60 -8.29 3.26
CA ASN A 45 -2.90 -8.95 3.10
C ASN A 45 -3.21 -9.44 1.67
N LEU A 46 -2.40 -9.08 0.68
CA LEU A 46 -2.52 -9.61 -0.69
C LEU A 46 -2.18 -11.10 -0.71
N LYS A 47 -2.96 -11.88 -1.46
CA LYS A 47 -2.60 -13.26 -1.84
C LYS A 47 -1.55 -13.25 -2.94
N ARG A 48 -0.71 -14.28 -2.97
CA ARG A 48 0.24 -14.46 -4.08
C ARG A 48 -0.45 -14.50 -5.46
N SER A 49 -1.65 -15.07 -5.50
CA SER A 49 -2.50 -15.18 -6.69
C SER A 49 -3.47 -14.01 -6.88
N SER A 50 -3.32 -12.89 -6.15
CA SER A 50 -4.24 -11.76 -6.30
C SER A 50 -4.21 -11.19 -7.72
N ALA A 51 -5.38 -10.85 -8.25
CA ALA A 51 -5.48 -9.98 -9.42
C ALA A 51 -5.21 -8.54 -8.97
N ILE A 52 -4.09 -7.95 -9.41
CA ILE A 52 -3.68 -6.60 -9.00
C ILE A 52 -3.65 -5.68 -10.21
N ILE A 53 -4.38 -4.57 -10.12
CA ILE A 53 -4.40 -3.49 -11.11
C ILE A 53 -4.05 -2.19 -10.38
N VAL A 54 -3.09 -1.45 -10.92
CA VAL A 54 -2.71 -0.12 -10.41
C VAL A 54 -2.82 0.88 -11.55
N ASN A 55 -3.67 1.89 -11.38
CA ASN A 55 -3.94 2.92 -12.38
C ASN A 55 -4.28 2.35 -13.77
N GLY A 56 -5.10 1.30 -13.81
CA GLY A 56 -5.49 0.61 -15.05
C GLY A 56 -4.42 -0.30 -15.66
N GLN A 57 -3.23 -0.41 -15.03
CA GLN A 57 -2.16 -1.31 -15.47
C GLN A 57 -2.16 -2.60 -14.63
N PRO A 58 -2.50 -3.75 -15.22
CA PRO A 58 -2.47 -5.02 -14.50
C PRO A 58 -1.03 -5.45 -14.21
N ILE A 59 -0.80 -6.02 -13.03
CA ILE A 59 0.43 -6.71 -12.68
C ILE A 59 0.28 -8.17 -13.12
N ILE A 60 1.10 -8.58 -14.09
CA ILE A 60 1.05 -9.92 -14.68
C ILE A 60 2.14 -10.78 -14.04
N PRO A 61 1.81 -11.95 -13.46
CA PRO A 61 2.81 -12.81 -12.83
C PRO A 61 3.80 -13.33 -13.87
N SER A 62 5.04 -13.56 -13.44
CA SER A 62 6.09 -14.22 -14.23
C SER A 62 6.43 -15.57 -13.61
N PRO A 63 7.15 -16.47 -14.32
CA PRO A 63 7.59 -17.73 -13.73
C PRO A 63 8.45 -17.58 -12.46
N GLN A 64 9.10 -16.43 -12.27
CA GLN A 64 9.97 -16.13 -11.13
C GLN A 64 9.26 -15.32 -10.02
N GLU A 65 8.22 -14.56 -10.35
CA GLU A 65 7.60 -13.59 -9.44
C GLU A 65 6.08 -13.59 -9.56
N ASP A 66 5.41 -13.88 -8.44
CA ASP A 66 3.96 -13.76 -8.33
C ASP A 66 3.50 -12.29 -8.31
N CYS A 67 2.19 -12.05 -8.44
CA CYS A 67 1.61 -10.72 -8.51
C CYS A 67 1.93 -9.89 -7.26
N LYS A 68 1.89 -10.53 -6.08
CA LYS A 68 2.15 -9.86 -4.79
C LYS A 68 3.60 -9.38 -4.72
N LEU A 69 4.56 -10.24 -5.07
CA LEU A 69 5.98 -9.88 -5.05
C LEU A 69 6.28 -8.73 -6.02
N GLN A 70 5.72 -8.78 -7.24
CA GLN A 70 5.88 -7.69 -8.20
C GLN A 70 5.25 -6.38 -7.70
N PHE A 71 4.07 -6.44 -7.09
CA PHE A 71 3.46 -5.28 -6.46
C PHE A 71 4.36 -4.69 -5.37
N GLN A 72 4.86 -5.53 -4.46
CA GLN A 72 5.74 -5.10 -3.36
C GLN A 72 7.01 -4.42 -3.86
N LYS A 73 7.65 -4.96 -4.89
CA LYS A 73 8.84 -4.34 -5.51
C LYS A 73 8.52 -2.98 -6.13
N LYS A 74 7.41 -2.87 -6.89
CA LYS A 74 6.98 -1.60 -7.47
C LYS A 74 6.61 -0.58 -6.40
N TRP A 75 5.91 -1.01 -5.35
CA TRP A 75 5.50 -0.14 -4.24
C TRP A 75 6.71 0.34 -3.43
N LEU A 76 7.72 -0.51 -3.22
CA LEU A 76 8.97 -0.16 -2.56
C LEU A 76 9.72 1.00 -3.25
N GLN A 77 9.63 1.07 -4.59
CA GLN A 77 10.26 2.12 -5.39
C GLN A 77 9.52 3.46 -5.34
N THR A 78 8.29 3.49 -4.83
CA THR A 78 7.54 4.74 -4.68
C THR A 78 8.10 5.58 -3.52
N PRO A 79 7.88 6.91 -3.53
CA PRO A 79 8.08 7.72 -2.33
C PRO A 79 7.21 7.21 -1.18
N LEU A 80 7.58 7.56 0.06
CA LEU A 80 6.75 7.25 1.21
C LEU A 80 5.33 7.81 1.01
N SER A 81 4.31 7.01 1.30
CA SER A 81 2.91 7.42 1.23
C SER A 81 2.33 7.64 2.62
N SER A 82 1.24 8.41 2.68
CA SER A 82 0.36 8.51 3.84
C SER A 82 -1.08 8.57 3.33
N HIS A 83 -1.84 7.52 3.60
CA HIS A 83 -3.24 7.37 3.24
C HIS A 83 -4.15 7.81 4.37
N GLN A 84 -5.35 8.27 3.99
CA GLN A 84 -6.45 8.50 4.90
C GLN A 84 -7.73 8.00 4.22
N LEU A 85 -8.35 6.97 4.81
CA LEU A 85 -9.66 6.47 4.40
C LEU A 85 -10.71 7.59 4.53
N THR A 86 -11.49 7.81 3.47
CA THR A 86 -12.55 8.85 3.45
C THR A 86 -13.94 8.24 3.51
N SER A 87 -14.15 7.13 2.80
CA SER A 87 -15.43 6.42 2.74
C SER A 87 -15.20 4.97 2.32
N TYR A 88 -16.10 4.07 2.71
CA TYR A 88 -16.12 2.71 2.23
C TYR A 88 -17.55 2.20 2.12
N ASP A 89 -17.74 1.20 1.27
CA ASP A 89 -18.95 0.41 1.13
C ASP A 89 -18.53 -1.04 0.87
N GLY A 90 -19.34 -2.00 1.30
CA GLY A 90 -18.99 -3.41 1.20
C GLY A 90 -20.19 -4.33 1.19
N HIS A 91 -20.16 -5.32 0.31
CA HIS A 91 -21.21 -6.31 0.17
C HIS A 91 -20.64 -7.73 0.33
N LEU A 92 -21.20 -8.51 1.25
CA LEU A 92 -20.94 -9.94 1.32
C LEU A 92 -21.66 -10.62 0.14
N ILE A 93 -20.93 -11.34 -0.73
CA ILE A 93 -21.56 -12.11 -1.80
C ILE A 93 -21.97 -13.49 -1.25
N PRO A 94 -23.27 -13.81 -1.16
CA PRO A 94 -23.72 -15.08 -0.63
C PRO A 94 -23.18 -16.27 -1.44
N GLY A 95 -22.70 -17.30 -0.74
CA GLY A 95 -22.20 -18.54 -1.35
C GLY A 95 -20.76 -18.50 -1.87
N THR A 96 -20.11 -17.33 -1.89
CA THR A 96 -18.70 -17.22 -2.29
C THR A 96 -17.72 -17.18 -1.11
N GLY A 97 -18.19 -16.79 0.08
CA GLY A 97 -17.33 -16.52 1.23
C GLY A 97 -16.43 -15.30 1.04
N THR A 98 -16.84 -14.33 0.21
CA THR A 98 -16.06 -13.12 -0.08
C THR A 98 -16.90 -11.85 0.03
N PHE A 99 -16.26 -10.76 0.46
CA PHE A 99 -16.78 -9.41 0.35
C PHE A 99 -16.25 -8.73 -0.92
N VAL A 100 -17.10 -7.98 -1.60
CA VAL A 100 -16.67 -6.92 -2.53
C VAL A 100 -16.69 -5.62 -1.76
N VAL A 101 -15.56 -4.93 -1.73
CA VAL A 101 -15.38 -3.69 -0.98
C VAL A 101 -14.96 -2.60 -1.94
N HIS A 102 -15.67 -1.48 -1.91
CA HIS A 102 -15.25 -0.26 -2.57
C HIS A 102 -14.88 0.76 -1.50
N PHE A 103 -13.71 1.37 -1.60
CA PHE A 103 -13.36 2.47 -0.71
C PHE A 103 -12.68 3.60 -1.44
N SER A 104 -12.93 4.81 -0.94
CA SER A 104 -12.23 6.01 -1.35
C SER A 104 -11.27 6.41 -0.25
N ALA A 105 -10.10 6.88 -0.66
CA ALA A 105 -9.09 7.40 0.23
C ALA A 105 -8.46 8.64 -0.40
N LYS A 106 -7.81 9.43 0.44
CA LYS A 106 -6.82 10.40 -0.03
C LYS A 106 -5.43 9.91 0.33
N VAL A 107 -4.47 10.15 -0.55
CA VAL A 107 -3.06 9.80 -0.33
C VAL A 107 -2.20 11.02 -0.57
N ARG A 108 -1.17 11.21 0.25
CA ARG A 108 -0.09 12.17 -0.01
C ARG A 108 1.23 11.42 -0.05
N PHE A 109 2.16 11.93 -0.83
CA PHE A 109 3.48 11.34 -1.00
C PHE A 109 4.55 12.26 -0.42
N ASP A 110 5.65 11.66 0.03
CA ASP A 110 6.87 12.39 0.33
C ASP A 110 7.46 12.94 -0.96
N GLN A 111 7.66 14.25 -0.99
CA GLN A 111 8.22 15.00 -2.11
C GLN A 111 9.66 15.46 -1.84
N SER A 112 10.33 14.85 -0.85
CA SER A 112 11.74 15.10 -0.51
C SER A 112 12.75 14.69 -1.59
N GLY A 113 12.30 14.05 -2.68
CA GLY A 113 13.15 13.49 -3.73
C GLY A 113 13.75 12.12 -3.38
N ARG A 114 13.20 11.46 -2.35
CA ARG A 114 13.68 10.16 -1.87
C ARG A 114 12.62 9.06 -2.02
N ASN A 115 13.08 7.84 -2.25
CA ASN A 115 12.22 6.67 -2.13
C ASN A 115 12.07 6.23 -0.66
N ARG A 116 11.29 5.16 -0.42
CA ARG A 116 11.08 4.58 0.93
C ARG A 116 12.35 4.13 1.65
N LEU A 117 13.43 3.86 0.91
CA LEU A 117 14.73 3.47 1.45
C LEU A 117 15.65 4.68 1.70
N GLY A 118 15.20 5.90 1.42
CA GLY A 118 16.00 7.12 1.58
C GLY A 118 17.01 7.34 0.44
N GLU A 119 16.91 6.58 -0.66
CA GLU A 119 17.74 6.77 -1.84
C GLU A 119 17.26 8.00 -2.61
N SER A 120 18.21 8.82 -3.07
CA SER A 120 17.96 10.05 -3.83
C SER A 120 18.56 9.93 -5.24
N ALA A 121 17.99 10.67 -6.18
CA ALA A 121 18.53 10.83 -7.53
C ALA A 121 19.72 11.82 -7.61
N ASP A 122 20.16 12.39 -6.48
CA ASP A 122 21.31 13.30 -6.44
C ASP A 122 22.59 12.61 -6.94
N LEU A 123 23.32 13.27 -7.84
CA LEU A 123 24.59 12.78 -8.39
C LEU A 123 25.66 12.60 -7.31
N PHE A 124 25.64 13.47 -6.31
CA PHE A 124 26.54 13.40 -5.15
C PHE A 124 25.77 12.77 -4.00
N GLN A 125 25.88 11.45 -3.89
CA GLN A 125 25.49 10.78 -2.67
C GLN A 125 26.66 10.90 -1.69
N GLU A 126 26.55 11.78 -0.68
CA GLU A 126 27.43 11.67 0.48
C GLU A 126 27.41 10.21 0.94
N ASN A 127 28.60 9.63 1.19
CA ASN A 127 28.82 8.24 1.66
C ASN A 127 28.15 7.91 3.01
N ASN A 128 27.24 8.77 3.45
CA ASN A 128 26.33 8.55 4.53
C ASN A 128 25.45 7.34 4.23
N SER A 129 25.63 6.30 5.05
CA SER A 129 24.88 5.06 5.03
C SER A 129 23.37 5.31 4.83
N ILE A 130 22.68 4.38 4.17
CA ILE A 130 21.21 4.36 3.99
C ILE A 130 20.50 4.76 5.30
N VAL A 131 21.06 4.38 6.44
CA VAL A 131 20.62 4.64 7.82
C VAL A 131 20.45 6.12 8.18
N SER A 132 21.34 7.02 7.77
CA SER A 132 21.21 8.44 8.12
C SER A 132 20.25 9.19 7.20
N LYS A 133 19.92 8.60 6.04
CA LYS A 133 19.02 9.21 5.05
C LYS A 133 17.54 8.98 5.38
N THR A 134 17.20 7.90 6.08
CA THR A 134 15.80 7.58 6.46
C THR A 134 15.28 8.37 7.67
N ASN A 135 16.14 9.02 8.45
CA ASN A 135 15.75 9.80 9.63
C ASN A 135 15.29 11.24 9.34
N GLN A 136 15.24 11.63 8.07
CA GLN A 136 14.72 12.95 7.70
C GLN A 136 13.19 12.95 7.69
N ARG A 137 12.59 13.99 8.28
CA ARG A 137 11.13 14.15 8.29
C ARG A 137 10.63 14.25 6.84
N PRO A 138 9.60 13.48 6.45
CA PRO A 138 9.06 13.56 5.09
C PRO A 138 8.47 14.94 4.81
N ILE A 139 8.63 15.41 3.56
CA ILE A 139 8.05 16.64 3.05
C ILE A 139 6.77 16.26 2.29
N TRP A 140 5.65 16.30 2.98
CA TRP A 140 4.38 15.90 2.42
C TRP A 140 3.87 16.89 1.36
N GLY A 141 3.57 16.38 0.17
CA GLY A 141 2.88 17.13 -0.87
C GLY A 141 1.36 17.22 -0.68
N SER A 142 0.70 17.71 -1.72
CA SER A 142 -0.76 17.80 -1.81
C SER A 142 -1.44 16.43 -1.86
N TRP A 143 -2.71 16.39 -1.43
CA TRP A 143 -3.52 15.18 -1.41
C TRP A 143 -3.99 14.80 -2.82
N PHE A 144 -3.76 13.53 -3.17
CA PHE A 144 -4.36 12.83 -4.29
C PHE A 144 -5.66 12.16 -3.85
N GLY A 145 -6.60 12.02 -4.78
CA GLY A 145 -7.79 11.18 -4.60
C GLY A 145 -7.54 9.79 -5.16
N VAL A 146 -7.99 8.75 -4.44
CA VAL A 146 -7.85 7.36 -4.82
C VAL A 146 -9.16 6.63 -4.59
N ASP A 147 -9.58 5.83 -5.57
CA ASP A 147 -10.63 4.84 -5.42
C ASP A 147 -10.04 3.44 -5.57
N VAL A 148 -10.45 2.54 -4.68
CA VAL A 148 -9.96 1.17 -4.63
C VAL A 148 -11.11 0.19 -4.54
N ASN A 149 -11.10 -0.81 -5.43
CA ASN A 149 -11.98 -1.96 -5.36
C ASN A 149 -11.20 -3.18 -4.87
N LEU A 150 -11.72 -3.86 -3.85
CA LEU A 150 -11.17 -5.09 -3.32
C LEU A 150 -12.19 -6.23 -3.41
N VAL A 151 -11.68 -7.44 -3.60
CA VAL A 151 -12.40 -8.67 -3.28
C VAL A 151 -11.64 -9.36 -2.16
N VAL A 152 -12.25 -9.54 -1.00
CA VAL A 152 -11.60 -10.07 0.20
C VAL A 152 -12.36 -11.26 0.76
N ASP A 153 -11.65 -12.23 1.34
CA ASP A 153 -12.29 -13.36 2.02
C ASP A 153 -13.12 -12.88 3.22
N GLU A 154 -14.15 -13.64 3.61
CA GLU A 154 -15.03 -13.31 4.74
C GLU A 154 -14.30 -13.22 6.09
N ASN A 155 -13.14 -13.86 6.22
CA ASN A 155 -12.30 -13.88 7.43
C ASN A 155 -11.44 -12.60 7.58
N VAL A 156 -12.01 -11.42 7.36
CA VAL A 156 -11.29 -10.13 7.29
C VAL A 156 -10.54 -9.73 8.57
N MET A 157 -10.91 -10.32 9.71
CA MET A 157 -10.24 -10.07 11.00
C MET A 157 -8.98 -10.91 11.21
N GLN A 158 -8.82 -12.01 10.46
CA GLN A 158 -7.62 -12.83 10.57
C GLN A 158 -6.45 -12.13 9.87
N ASP A 159 -5.31 -12.09 10.57
CA ASP A 159 -4.07 -11.66 9.93
C ASP A 159 -3.66 -12.72 8.91
N GLY A 160 -3.53 -12.32 7.65
CA GLY A 160 -3.21 -13.25 6.57
C GLY A 160 -3.45 -12.68 5.18
N GLU A 161 -3.16 -13.53 4.20
CA GLU A 161 -3.38 -13.26 2.78
C GLU A 161 -4.85 -13.49 2.42
N ILE A 162 -5.67 -12.43 2.46
CA ILE A 162 -7.12 -12.51 2.31
C ILE A 162 -7.68 -11.70 1.13
N ILE A 163 -6.88 -10.84 0.50
CA ILE A 163 -7.30 -10.05 -0.66
C ILE A 163 -7.13 -10.90 -1.92
N ASN A 164 -8.22 -11.23 -2.60
CA ASN A 164 -8.24 -11.94 -3.88
C ASN A 164 -8.01 -11.02 -5.08
N SER A 165 -8.46 -9.77 -4.99
CA SER A 165 -8.34 -8.79 -6.07
C SER A 165 -8.19 -7.40 -5.50
N MET A 166 -7.36 -6.58 -6.15
CA MET A 166 -7.19 -5.16 -5.86
C MET A 166 -7.10 -4.36 -7.16
N ASP A 167 -8.00 -3.40 -7.34
CA ASP A 167 -7.92 -2.36 -8.37
C ASP A 167 -7.75 -1.00 -7.69
N TYR A 168 -6.52 -0.47 -7.70
CA TYR A 168 -6.14 0.80 -7.07
C TYR A 168 -6.00 1.88 -8.15
N ARG A 169 -6.83 2.94 -8.10
CA ARG A 169 -6.81 4.00 -9.12
C ARG A 169 -6.77 5.38 -8.52
N PHE A 170 -5.94 6.25 -9.10
CA PHE A 170 -5.98 7.67 -8.78
C PHE A 170 -7.15 8.33 -9.51
N THR A 171 -7.98 9.05 -8.78
CA THR A 171 -9.15 9.77 -9.30
C THR A 171 -8.98 11.28 -9.30
N TYR A 172 -8.07 11.80 -8.48
CA TYR A 172 -7.66 13.20 -8.50
C TYR A 172 -6.15 13.33 -8.33
N VAL A 173 -5.53 14.10 -9.22
CA VAL A 173 -4.09 14.43 -9.19
C VAL A 173 -3.96 15.95 -8.99
N PRO A 174 -3.37 16.42 -7.89
CA PRO A 174 -3.20 17.85 -7.64
C PRO A 174 -2.14 18.45 -8.58
N ASN A 175 -2.45 19.62 -9.17
CA ASN A 175 -1.61 20.27 -10.19
C ASN A 175 -0.24 20.73 -9.68
N ASP A 176 -0.13 21.04 -8.39
CA ASP A 176 1.08 21.48 -7.71
C ASP A 176 2.00 20.31 -7.31
N SER A 177 1.57 19.06 -7.52
CA SER A 177 2.40 17.90 -7.19
C SER A 177 3.50 17.66 -8.21
N ILE A 178 4.70 17.42 -7.69
CA ILE A 178 5.84 16.93 -8.46
C ILE A 178 5.68 15.47 -8.88
N ILE A 179 4.85 14.70 -8.16
CA ILE A 179 4.58 13.29 -8.49
C ILE A 179 3.64 13.22 -9.69
N LYS A 180 4.05 12.46 -10.70
CA LYS A 180 3.25 12.14 -11.89
C LYS A 180 2.81 10.68 -11.81
N VAL A 181 1.55 10.44 -12.14
CA VAL A 181 0.83 9.16 -12.02
C VAL A 181 0.53 8.60 -13.40
#